data_AF-A0A1S3XFT0-F1
#
_entry.id   AF-A0A1S3XFT0-F1
#
_cell.length_a   1.000
_cell.length_b   1.000
_cell.length_c   1.000
_cell.angle_alpha   90.00
_cell.angle_beta   90.00
_cell.angle_gamma   90.00
#
_symmetry.space_group_name_H-M   'P 1'
#
loop_
_entity.id
_entity.type
_entity.pdbx_description
1 polymer ?
#
loop_
_entity_poly.entity_id
_entity_poly.type
_entity_poly.pdbx_seq_one_letter_code
_entity_poly.pdbx_strand_id
1 'polypeptide(L)'
;MELVVESGVKKMEEGEATRRNQTLICAPIMADTVDQMLNLMQKAKTSGADLVEVRLDSLKSFNPQSNINTIIKQSPLPTLFTYRF
;
A
#
# COMPACT_ATOMS: atom_id res chain seq x y z
N MET A 1 -10.79 53.02 37.12
CA MET A 1 -11.52 52.00 36.35
C MET A 1 -11.06 52.12 34.92
N GLU A 2 -10.18 51.23 34.47
CA GLU A 2 -10.05 50.88 33.06
C GLU A 2 -9.90 49.37 33.00
N LEU A 3 -10.94 48.72 32.49
CA LEU A 3 -10.95 47.30 32.16
C LEU A 3 -10.32 47.18 30.77
N VAL A 4 -9.06 46.75 30.71
CA VAL A 4 -8.48 46.25 29.47
C VAL A 4 -8.69 44.74 29.47
N VAL A 5 -9.71 44.30 28.74
CA VAL A 5 -9.96 42.88 28.48
C VAL A 5 -8.97 42.40 27.44
N GLU A 6 -7.91 41.72 27.87
CA GLU A 6 -7.04 40.97 26.95
C GLU A 6 -7.86 39.80 26.39
N SER A 7 -8.22 39.90 25.11
CA SER A 7 -8.82 38.80 24.37
C SER A 7 -7.74 37.74 24.08
N GLY A 8 -7.62 36.79 25.00
CA GLY A 8 -6.77 35.62 24.86
C GLY A 8 -7.28 34.66 23.78
N VAL A 9 -7.15 35.05 22.51
CA VAL A 9 -7.22 34.09 21.40
C VAL A 9 -5.85 33.44 21.28
N LYS A 10 -5.67 32.32 22.00
CA LYS A 10 -4.55 31.42 21.75
C LYS A 10 -4.63 30.98 20.28
N LYS A 11 -3.69 31.44 19.45
CA LYS A 11 -3.51 30.85 18.12
C LYS A 11 -3.29 29.36 18.33
N MET A 12 -4.18 28.54 17.77
CA MET A 12 -3.90 27.12 17.61
C MET A 12 -2.62 27.05 16.81
N GLU A 13 -1.55 26.53 17.40
CA GLU A 13 -0.41 26.06 16.63
C GLU A 13 -1.00 25.04 15.65
N GLU A 14 -0.89 25.32 14.35
CA GLU A 14 -1.13 24.34 13.31
C GLU A 14 -0.20 23.17 13.63
N GLY A 15 -0.75 22.17 14.33
CA GLY A 15 -0.04 20.93 14.59
C GLY A 15 0.51 20.47 13.26
N GLU A 16 1.84 20.28 13.22
CA GLU A 16 2.64 19.88 12.07
C GLU A 16 1.72 19.27 11.01
N ALA A 17 1.35 20.06 10.00
CA ALA A 17 0.48 19.60 8.95
C ALA A 17 1.14 18.33 8.42
N THR A 18 0.63 17.17 8.83
CA THR A 18 1.25 15.88 8.56
C THR A 18 1.50 15.86 7.08
N ARG A 19 2.76 15.99 6.66
CA ARG A 19 3.10 16.01 5.25
C ARG A 19 2.61 14.67 4.73
N ARG A 20 1.46 14.68 4.05
CA ARG A 20 0.92 13.46 3.49
C ARG A 20 1.97 12.98 2.50
N ASN A 21 2.45 11.76 2.69
CA ASN A 21 3.36 11.12 1.74
C ASN A 21 2.74 11.22 0.34
N GLN A 22 3.60 11.31 -0.69
CA GLN A 22 3.14 11.30 -2.07
C GLN A 22 2.27 10.06 -2.33
N THR A 23 1.27 10.20 -3.20
CA THR A 23 0.39 9.08 -3.55
C THR A 23 1.20 8.00 -4.24
N LEU A 24 1.11 6.76 -3.75
CA LEU A 24 1.82 5.60 -4.29
C LEU A 24 1.04 4.97 -5.45
N ILE A 25 1.77 4.46 -6.44
CA ILE A 25 1.22 3.71 -7.57
C ILE A 25 1.21 2.22 -7.21
N CYS A 26 0.01 1.66 -7.08
CA CYS A 26 -0.20 0.24 -6.83
C CYS A 26 -0.58 -0.49 -8.13
N ALA A 27 0.17 -1.54 -8.48
CA ALA A 27 -0.13 -2.38 -9.63
C ALA A 27 -0.90 -3.66 -9.21
N PRO A 28 -2.11 -3.90 -9.75
CA PRO A 28 -2.85 -5.12 -9.47
C PRO A 28 -2.24 -6.32 -10.20
N ILE A 29 -2.00 -7.40 -9.47
CA ILE A 29 -1.43 -8.65 -9.95
C ILE A 29 -2.49 -9.74 -9.90
N MET A 30 -2.87 -10.22 -11.08
CA MET A 30 -3.84 -11.30 -11.28
C MET A 30 -3.23 -12.33 -12.23
N ALA A 31 -3.20 -13.59 -11.81
CA ALA A 31 -2.73 -14.70 -12.63
C ALA A 31 -3.23 -16.04 -12.07
N ASP A 32 -3.23 -17.06 -12.92
CA ASP A 32 -3.72 -18.39 -12.55
C ASP A 32 -2.77 -19.13 -11.58
N THR A 33 -1.48 -18.76 -11.60
CA THR A 33 -0.40 -19.44 -10.85
C THR A 33 0.55 -18.44 -10.17
N VAL A 34 1.20 -18.89 -9.09
CA VAL A 34 2.17 -18.07 -8.35
C VAL A 34 3.36 -17.64 -9.21
N ASP A 35 3.89 -18.53 -10.05
CA ASP A 35 5.03 -18.20 -10.92
C ASP A 35 4.70 -17.09 -11.93
N GLN A 36 3.47 -17.10 -12.47
CA GLN A 36 2.99 -16.02 -13.32
C GLN A 36 2.83 -14.72 -12.53
N MET A 37 2.33 -14.77 -11.29
CA MET A 37 2.26 -13.58 -10.43
C MET A 37 3.65 -12.98 -10.20
N LEU A 38 4.65 -13.79 -9.88
CA LEU A 38 6.03 -13.32 -9.66
C LEU A 38 6.60 -12.63 -10.91
N ASN A 39 6.35 -13.20 -12.10
CA ASN A 39 6.73 -12.57 -13.36
C ASN A 39 6.03 -11.22 -13.59
N LEU A 40 4.73 -11.12 -13.25
CA LEU A 40 3.99 -9.86 -13.34
C LEU A 40 4.48 -8.82 -12.32
N MET A 41 4.87 -9.24 -11.11
CA MET A 41 5.45 -8.33 -10.12
C MET A 41 6.79 -7.74 -10.59
N GLN A 42 7.64 -8.54 -11.24
CA GLN A 42 8.87 -8.02 -11.86
C GLN A 42 8.55 -6.99 -12.93
N LYS A 43 7.56 -7.27 -13.79
CA LYS A 43 7.10 -6.29 -14.79
C LYS A 43 6.58 -5.01 -14.15
N ALA A 44 5.77 -5.11 -13.09
CA ALA A 44 5.26 -3.96 -12.36
C ALA A 44 6.39 -3.08 -11.82
N LYS A 45 7.43 -3.69 -11.24
CA LYS A 45 8.64 -2.98 -10.80
C LYS A 45 9.35 -2.28 -11.95
N THR A 46 9.59 -2.97 -13.06
CA THR A 46 10.24 -2.36 -14.23
C THR A 46 9.41 -1.25 -14.86
N SER A 47 8.09 -1.27 -14.68
CA SER A 47 7.16 -0.23 -15.13
C SER A 47 7.01 0.94 -14.15
N GLY A 48 7.70 0.93 -13.00
CA GLY A 48 7.69 2.02 -12.03
C GLY A 48 6.56 1.99 -10.99
N ALA A 49 5.98 0.83 -10.71
CA ALA A 49 5.05 0.70 -9.58
C ALA A 49 5.78 0.78 -8.23
N ASP A 50 5.16 1.44 -7.26
CA ASP A 50 5.68 1.57 -5.90
C ASP A 50 5.36 0.35 -5.01
N LEU A 51 4.21 -0.29 -5.29
CA LEU A 51 3.77 -1.51 -4.62
C LEU A 51 2.91 -2.38 -5.56
N VAL A 52 2.65 -3.61 -5.14
CA VAL A 52 1.79 -4.56 -5.86
C VAL A 52 0.62 -5.02 -5.00
N GLU A 53 -0.57 -5.09 -5.59
CA GLU A 53 -1.75 -5.73 -5.00
C GLU A 53 -1.87 -7.15 -5.57
N VAL A 54 -1.68 -8.16 -4.72
CA VAL A 54 -1.80 -9.57 -5.09
C VAL A 54 -3.22 -10.03 -4.84
N ARG A 55 -3.94 -10.31 -5.93
CA ARG A 55 -5.31 -10.84 -5.90
C ARG A 55 -5.29 -12.34 -5.71
N LEU A 56 -5.34 -12.78 -4.46
CA LEU A 56 -5.32 -14.20 -4.10
C LEU A 56 -6.50 -14.97 -4.72
N ASP A 57 -7.64 -14.30 -4.86
CA ASP A 57 -8.84 -14.82 -5.51
C ASP A 57 -8.69 -15.12 -7.01
N SER A 58 -7.61 -14.66 -7.66
CA SER A 58 -7.34 -14.97 -9.08
C SER A 58 -6.61 -16.29 -9.30
N LEU A 59 -6.04 -16.90 -8.25
CA LEU A 59 -5.30 -18.16 -8.35
C LEU A 59 -6.25 -19.35 -8.55
N LYS A 60 -5.99 -20.17 -9.56
CA LYS A 60 -6.78 -21.39 -9.83
C LYS A 60 -6.50 -22.52 -8.84
N SER A 61 -5.28 -22.55 -8.31
CA SER A 61 -4.88 -23.46 -7.23
C SER A 61 -4.14 -22.65 -6.18
N PHE A 62 -4.68 -22.65 -4.96
CA PHE A 62 -4.15 -21.85 -3.87
C PHE A 62 -3.94 -22.68 -2.61
N ASN A 63 -2.66 -22.90 -2.26
CA ASN A 63 -2.23 -23.37 -0.97
C ASN A 63 -1.74 -22.16 -0.15
N PRO A 64 -2.55 -21.65 0.81
CA PRO A 64 -2.28 -20.36 1.45
C PRO A 64 -0.89 -20.27 2.08
N GLN A 65 -0.50 -21.26 2.89
CA GLN A 65 0.77 -21.24 3.62
C GLN A 65 1.96 -21.24 2.66
N SER A 66 1.97 -22.15 1.69
CA SER A 66 3.09 -22.26 0.74
C SER A 66 3.14 -21.07 -0.22
N ASN A 67 2.00 -20.69 -0.79
CA ASN A 67 1.96 -19.65 -1.83
C ASN A 67 2.21 -18.26 -1.25
N ILE A 68 1.59 -17.91 -0.11
CA ILE A 68 1.84 -16.60 0.53
C ILE A 68 3.31 -16.49 0.95
N ASN A 69 3.89 -17.53 1.54
CA ASN A 69 5.29 -17.54 1.94
C ASN A 69 6.23 -17.36 0.73
N THR A 70 5.91 -18.03 -0.38
CA THR A 70 6.65 -17.91 -1.65
C THR A 70 6.57 -16.48 -2.19
N ILE A 71 5.38 -15.89 -2.22
CA ILE A 71 5.16 -14.53 -2.71
C ILE A 71 5.90 -13.52 -1.84
N ILE A 72 5.78 -13.59 -0.51
CA ILE A 72 6.48 -12.67 0.41
C ILE A 72 7.99 -12.73 0.21
N LYS A 73 8.57 -13.93 0.07
CA LYS A 73 10.03 -14.10 -0.08
C LYS A 73 10.57 -13.63 -1.42
N GLN A 74 9.78 -13.74 -2.48
CA GLN A 74 10.23 -13.49 -3.85
C GLN A 74 9.72 -12.18 -4.45
N SER A 75 8.76 -11.51 -3.79
CA SER A 75 8.20 -10.27 -4.28
C SER A 75 9.27 -9.17 -4.35
N PRO A 76 9.40 -8.48 -5.49
CA PRO A 76 10.40 -7.43 -5.67
C PRO A 76 9.96 -6.05 -5.16
N LEU A 77 8.71 -5.93 -4.69
CA LEU A 77 8.06 -4.70 -4.24
C LEU A 77 7.26 -4.95 -2.94
N PRO A 78 6.96 -3.90 -2.16
CA PRO A 78 5.97 -3.98 -1.09
C PRO A 78 4.67 -4.62 -1.59
N THR A 79 4.13 -5.55 -0.82
CA THR A 79 3.05 -6.43 -1.26
C THR A 79 1.81 -6.23 -0.40
N LEU A 80 0.70 -5.84 -1.04
CA LEU A 80 -0.64 -5.80 -0.47
C LEU A 80 -1.37 -7.07 -0.90
N PHE A 81 -1.86 -7.87 0.04
CA PHE A 81 -2.69 -9.03 -0.29
C PHE A 81 -4.16 -8.66 -0.22
N THR A 82 -4.89 -8.97 -1.30
CA THR A 82 -6.34 -8.80 -1.37
C THR A 82 -6.96 -10.16 -1.68
N TYR A 83 -7.95 -10.55 -0.90
CA TYR A 83 -8.81 -11.71 -1.16
C TYR A 83 -10.25 -11.22 -1.19
N ARG A 84 -10.75 -10.94 -2.40
CA ARG A 84 -12.10 -10.40 -2.60
C ARG A 84 -13.01 -11.47 -3.21
N PHE A 85 -14.12 -11.72 -2.55
CA PHE A 85 -15.22 -12.55 -3.06
C PHE A 85 -16.09 -11.76 -4.06
#